data_AF-A0A7L3JN67-F1
#
_entry.id   AF-A0A7L3JN67-F1
#
_cell.length_a   1.000
_cell.length_b   1.000
_cell.length_c   1.000
_cell.angle_alpha   90.00
_cell.angle_beta   90.00
_cell.angle_gamma   90.00
#
_symmetry.space_group_name_H-M   'P 1'
#
loop_
_entity.id
_entity.type
_entity.pdbx_description
1 polymer ?
#
loop_
_entity_poly.entity_id
_entity_poly.type
_entity_poly.pdbx_seq_one_letter_code
_entity_poly.pdbx_strand_id
1 'polypeptide(L)'
;MGFLRDVFSEKSLSYLMKIHEKLRHYERQSPTPVLHSAAGLVEDIIEELQTAPVNNEEKELHQLLSTPHLRAMLVVHDTVAQKNFDPVLPPLPDNFDDDFDEESVKIVRLVKNKEPL
;
A
#
# COMPACT_ATOMS: atom_id res chain seq x y z
N MET A 1 8.96 19.77 25.66
CA MET A 1 9.55 18.41 25.76
C MET A 1 8.71 17.40 26.57
N GLY A 2 7.55 17.75 27.15
CA GLY A 2 6.68 16.79 27.87
C GLY A 2 5.81 15.94 26.95
N PHE A 3 5.11 16.56 26.01
CA PHE A 3 4.15 15.89 25.11
C PHE A 3 4.68 14.61 24.44
N LEU A 4 5.85 14.66 23.78
CA LEU A 4 6.41 13.48 23.13
C LEU A 4 6.73 12.37 24.12
N ARG A 5 7.24 12.73 25.31
CA ARG A 5 7.52 11.76 26.37
C ARG A 5 6.24 11.09 26.81
N ASP A 6 5.16 11.85 26.98
CA ASP A 6 3.87 11.31 27.39
C ASP A 6 3.31 10.37 26.31
N VAL A 7 3.28 10.82 25.04
CA VAL A 7 2.82 10.01 23.89
C VAL A 7 3.62 8.72 23.73
N PHE A 8 4.96 8.77 23.77
CA PHE A 8 5.81 7.58 23.62
C PHE A 8 5.82 6.67 24.85
N SER A 9 5.39 7.19 26.02
CA SER A 9 5.23 6.37 27.23
C SER A 9 3.88 5.65 27.28
N GLU A 10 2.93 6.01 26.41
CA GLU A 10 1.63 5.34 26.32
C GLU A 10 1.78 3.87 25.90
N LYS A 11 1.24 2.97 26.73
CA LYS A 11 1.29 1.53 26.46
C LYS A 11 0.55 1.15 25.19
N SER A 12 -0.57 1.82 24.90
CA SER A 12 -1.37 1.61 23.69
C SER A 12 -0.55 1.85 22.43
N LEU A 13 0.19 2.97 22.37
CA LEU A 13 1.08 3.28 21.26
C LEU A 13 2.23 2.28 21.15
N SER A 14 2.82 1.87 22.28
CA SER A 14 3.88 0.85 22.28
C SER A 14 3.40 -0.48 21.67
N TYR A 15 2.20 -0.93 22.02
CA TYR A 15 1.62 -2.15 21.43
C TYR A 15 1.30 -1.97 19.94
N LEU A 16 0.74 -0.81 19.56
CA LEU A 16 0.45 -0.51 18.16
C LEU A 16 1.72 -0.53 17.30
N MET A 17 2.81 0.06 17.78
CA MET A 17 4.11 0.06 17.08
C MET A 17 4.66 -1.36 16.92
N LYS A 18 4.56 -2.21 17.95
CA LYS A 18 4.98 -3.62 17.88
C LYS A 18 4.17 -4.43 16.87
N ILE A 19 2.85 -4.18 16.79
CA ILE A 19 1.98 -4.82 15.80
C ILE A 19 2.36 -4.35 14.40
N HIS A 20 2.51 -3.04 14.21
CA HIS A 20 2.91 -2.46 12.93
C HIS A 20 4.25 -3.02 12.43
N GLU A 21 5.26 -3.10 13.30
CA GLU A 21 6.57 -3.64 12.94
C GLU A 21 6.51 -5.10 12.50
N LYS A 22 5.72 -5.92 13.21
CA LYS A 22 5.48 -7.33 12.81
C LYS A 22 4.76 -7.42 11.46
N LEU A 23 3.72 -6.62 11.23
CA LEU A 23 2.98 -6.62 9.96
C LEU A 23 3.86 -6.14 8.79
N ARG A 24 4.65 -5.09 9.00
CA ARG A 24 5.60 -4.56 8.01
C ARG A 24 6.67 -5.60 7.62
N HIS A 25 7.05 -6.48 8.54
CA HIS A 25 7.95 -7.60 8.20
C HIS A 25 7.33 -8.55 7.18
N TYR A 26 6.05 -8.90 7.35
CA TYR A 26 5.31 -9.73 6.39
C TYR A 26 5.06 -9.01 5.07
N GLU A 27 4.75 -7.71 5.11
CA GLU A 27 4.55 -6.89 3.92
C GLU A 27 5.80 -6.90 3.02
N ARG A 28 7.00 -6.81 3.60
CA ARG A 28 8.27 -6.88 2.84
C ARG A 28 8.51 -8.21 2.13
N GLN A 29 7.85 -9.27 2.59
CA GLN A 29 7.92 -10.62 2.01
C GLN A 29 6.67 -10.95 1.19
N SER A 30 5.77 -9.97 0.99
CA SER A 30 4.52 -10.19 0.27
C SER A 30 4.80 -10.57 -1.19
N PRO A 31 4.02 -11.51 -1.75
CA PRO A 31 4.11 -11.84 -3.15
C PRO A 31 3.61 -10.68 -4.01
N THR A 32 4.13 -10.57 -5.23
CA THR A 32 3.60 -9.62 -6.22
C THR A 32 2.20 -10.09 -6.67
N PRO A 33 1.17 -9.22 -6.61
CA PRO A 33 -0.16 -9.58 -7.08
C PRO A 33 -0.13 -9.85 -8.59
N VAL A 34 -0.80 -10.91 -9.02
CA VAL A 34 -0.88 -11.28 -10.45
C VAL A 34 -1.73 -10.28 -11.23
N LEU A 35 -2.74 -9.71 -10.57
CA LEU A 35 -3.67 -8.74 -11.12
C LEU A 35 -4.02 -7.72 -10.03
N HIS A 36 -4.46 -6.51 -10.40
CA HIS A 36 -4.88 -5.47 -9.46
C HIS A 36 -6.39 -5.23 -9.45
N SER A 37 -7.14 -5.87 -10.37
CA SER A 37 -8.60 -5.78 -10.52
C SER A 37 -9.21 -7.16 -10.82
N ALA A 38 -9.10 -8.08 -9.87
CA ALA A 38 -9.71 -9.40 -9.96
C ALA A 38 -11.23 -9.35 -9.79
N ALA A 39 -11.75 -8.41 -8.99
CA ALA A 39 -13.20 -8.22 -8.88
C ALA A 39 -13.80 -7.76 -10.21
N GLY A 40 -13.13 -6.81 -10.89
CA GLY A 40 -13.55 -6.34 -12.23
C GLY A 40 -13.57 -7.46 -13.25
N LEU A 41 -12.50 -8.26 -13.31
CA LEU A 41 -12.44 -9.44 -14.18
C LEU A 41 -13.60 -10.42 -13.93
N VAL A 42 -14.01 -10.61 -12.68
CA VAL A 42 -15.12 -11.50 -12.35
C VAL A 42 -16.47 -10.93 -12.81
N GLU A 43 -16.68 -9.62 -12.77
CA GLU A 43 -17.87 -9.01 -13.38
C GLU A 43 -17.91 -9.28 -14.89
N ASP A 44 -16.78 -9.08 -15.59
CA ASP A 44 -16.69 -9.33 -17.04
C ASP A 44 -17.03 -10.80 -17.37
N ILE A 45 -16.52 -11.76 -16.58
CA ILE A 45 -16.83 -13.19 -16.73
C ILE A 45 -18.31 -13.47 -16.46
N ILE A 46 -18.90 -12.87 -15.43
CA ILE A 46 -20.32 -13.04 -15.11
C ILE A 46 -21.19 -12.53 -16.27
N GLU A 47 -20.85 -11.38 -16.86
CA GLU A 47 -21.56 -10.84 -18.03
C GLU A 47 -21.44 -11.78 -19.24
N GLU A 48 -20.25 -12.32 -19.50
CA GLU A 48 -20.03 -13.27 -20.62
C GLU A 48 -20.85 -14.57 -20.44
N LEU A 49 -20.86 -15.14 -19.22
CA LEU A 49 -21.61 -16.36 -18.90
C LEU A 49 -23.13 -16.22 -19.10
N GLN A 50 -23.68 -15.00 -19.04
CA GLN A 50 -25.11 -14.76 -19.27
C GLN A 50 -25.48 -14.77 -20.76
N THR A 51 -24.51 -14.64 -21.66
CA THR A 51 -24.74 -14.57 -23.11
C THR A 51 -24.70 -15.94 -23.80
N ALA A 52 -24.15 -16.96 -23.14
CA ALA A 52 -23.94 -18.30 -23.69
C ALA A 52 -25.14 -19.25 -23.44
N PRO A 53 -25.36 -20.27 -24.30
CA PRO A 53 -26.39 -21.28 -24.06
C PRO A 53 -26.06 -22.10 -22.80
N VAL A 54 -26.91 -21.96 -21.80
CA VAL A 54 -26.57 -22.26 -20.41
C VAL A 54 -26.27 -23.75 -20.14
N ASN A 55 -24.97 -24.05 -19.99
CA ASN A 55 -24.46 -25.30 -19.45
C ASN A 55 -24.68 -25.36 -17.91
N ASN A 56 -24.84 -26.56 -17.33
CA ASN A 56 -24.83 -26.75 -15.88
C ASN A 56 -23.52 -26.27 -15.23
N GLU A 57 -22.36 -26.48 -15.84
CA GLU A 57 -21.09 -26.00 -15.29
C GLU A 57 -21.01 -24.47 -15.28
N GLU A 58 -21.55 -23.80 -16.30
CA GLU A 58 -21.61 -22.33 -16.37
C GLU A 58 -22.53 -21.75 -15.28
N LYS A 59 -23.65 -22.42 -14.99
CA LYS A 59 -24.54 -22.03 -13.86
C LYS A 59 -23.83 -22.16 -12.51
N GLU A 60 -23.12 -23.26 -12.31
CA GLU A 60 -22.39 -23.50 -11.06
C GLU A 60 -21.28 -22.45 -10.87
N LEU A 61 -20.53 -22.16 -11.94
CA LEU A 61 -19.52 -21.11 -11.91
C LEU A 61 -20.13 -19.73 -11.64
N HIS A 62 -21.19 -19.34 -12.35
CA HIS A 62 -21.89 -18.08 -12.11
C HIS A 62 -22.37 -17.97 -10.66
N GLN A 63 -22.96 -19.03 -10.13
CA GLN A 63 -23.44 -19.07 -8.74
C GLN A 63 -22.28 -18.91 -7.74
N LEU A 64 -21.15 -19.59 -7.96
CA LEU A 64 -19.95 -19.48 -7.13
C LEU A 64 -19.37 -18.06 -7.17
N LEU A 65 -19.20 -17.50 -8.37
CA LEU A 65 -18.71 -16.13 -8.61
C LEU A 65 -19.62 -15.07 -7.97
N SER A 66 -20.91 -15.35 -7.90
CA SER A 66 -21.91 -14.47 -7.27
C SER A 66 -21.99 -14.60 -5.75
N THR A 67 -21.28 -15.54 -5.12
CA THR A 67 -21.34 -15.69 -3.66
C THR A 67 -20.71 -14.49 -2.94
N PRO A 68 -21.32 -14.02 -1.82
CA PRO A 68 -20.84 -12.82 -1.13
C PRO A 68 -19.42 -12.98 -0.59
N HIS A 69 -19.06 -14.18 -0.13
CA HIS A 69 -17.74 -14.46 0.42
C HIS A 69 -16.64 -14.36 -0.64
N LEU A 70 -16.89 -14.89 -1.85
CA LEU A 70 -15.92 -14.81 -2.94
C LEU A 70 -15.79 -13.37 -3.45
N ARG A 71 -16.91 -12.66 -3.63
CA ARG A 71 -16.88 -11.24 -3.98
C ARG A 71 -16.12 -10.40 -2.96
N ALA A 72 -16.36 -10.63 -1.66
CA ALA A 72 -15.62 -9.95 -0.60
C ALA A 72 -14.11 -10.26 -0.65
N MET A 73 -13.73 -11.53 -0.89
CA MET A 73 -12.33 -11.91 -1.04
C MET A 73 -11.66 -11.21 -2.23
N LEU A 74 -12.34 -11.08 -3.36
CA LEU A 74 -11.84 -10.39 -4.55
C LEU A 74 -11.68 -8.88 -4.32
N VAL A 75 -12.63 -8.25 -3.60
CA VAL A 75 -12.51 -6.84 -3.20
C VAL A 75 -11.33 -6.61 -2.25
N VAL A 76 -11.11 -7.52 -1.28
CA VAL A 76 -9.94 -7.45 -0.40
C VAL A 76 -8.65 -7.65 -1.18
N HIS A 77 -8.62 -8.61 -2.11
CA HIS A 77 -7.49 -8.82 -3.01
C HIS A 77 -7.13 -7.51 -3.75
N ASP A 78 -8.10 -6.87 -4.39
CA ASP A 78 -7.87 -5.64 -5.15
C ASP A 78 -7.42 -4.49 -4.25
N THR A 79 -8.02 -4.36 -3.06
CA THR A 79 -7.64 -3.33 -2.07
C THR A 79 -6.18 -3.47 -1.63
N VAL A 80 -5.73 -4.70 -1.35
CA VAL A 80 -4.35 -4.98 -0.96
C VAL A 80 -3.39 -4.81 -2.13
N ALA A 81 -3.75 -5.34 -3.31
CA ALA A 81 -2.92 -5.25 -4.51
C ALA A 81 -2.67 -3.79 -4.95
N GLN A 82 -3.71 -2.95 -4.86
CA GLN A 82 -3.63 -1.52 -5.21
C GLN A 82 -3.03 -0.66 -4.10
N LYS A 83 -2.73 -1.23 -2.94
CA LYS A 83 -2.36 -0.49 -1.72
C LYS A 83 -3.37 0.63 -1.36
N ASN A 84 -4.64 0.41 -1.67
CA ASN A 84 -5.73 1.36 -1.38
C ASN A 84 -6.15 1.33 0.10
N PHE A 85 -5.18 1.13 0.98
CA PHE A 85 -5.26 1.24 2.43
C PHE A 85 -4.21 2.21 2.96
N ASP A 86 -3.22 2.59 2.12
CA ASP A 86 -2.21 3.57 2.49
C ASP A 86 -2.86 4.95 2.62
N PRO A 87 -2.49 5.74 3.63
CA PRO A 87 -3.03 7.07 3.80
C PRO A 87 -2.64 7.95 2.60
N VAL A 88 -3.66 8.53 1.96
CA VAL A 88 -3.44 9.52 0.90
C VAL A 88 -2.89 10.80 1.56
N LEU A 89 -1.70 11.22 1.15
CA LEU A 89 -1.16 12.50 1.60
C LEU A 89 -2.00 13.64 1.00
N PRO A 90 -2.30 14.70 1.78
CA PRO A 90 -2.89 15.89 1.21
C PRO A 90 -1.96 16.46 0.12
N PRO A 91 -2.51 17.10 -0.92
CA PRO A 91 -1.68 17.78 -1.92
C PRO A 91 -0.81 18.82 -1.22
N LEU A 92 0.42 19.00 -1.72
CA LEU A 92 1.30 20.04 -1.23
C LEU A 92 0.66 21.41 -1.51
N PRO A 93 0.78 22.39 -0.59
CA PRO A 93 0.36 23.77 -0.85
C PRO A 93 1.09 24.35 -2.06
N ASP A 94 0.43 25.21 -2.84
CA ASP A 94 1.01 25.85 -4.04
C ASP A 94 2.26 26.72 -3.75
N ASN A 95 2.50 27.02 -2.47
CA ASN A 95 3.57 27.90 -2.01
C ASN A 95 4.73 27.12 -1.37
N PHE A 96 4.73 25.79 -1.43
CA PHE A 96 5.71 24.97 -0.72
C PHE A 96 7.14 25.29 -1.21
N ASP A 97 7.34 25.56 -2.49
CA ASP A 97 8.66 25.80 -3.06
C ASP A 97 9.32 27.13 -2.63
N ASP A 98 8.55 28.13 -2.19
CA ASP A 98 9.09 29.46 -1.81
C ASP A 98 9.74 29.48 -0.41
N ASP A 99 9.44 28.50 0.45
CA ASP A 99 9.95 28.44 1.83
C ASP A 99 11.14 27.45 1.99
N PHE A 100 11.43 26.62 0.99
CA PHE A 100 12.60 25.73 0.96
C PHE A 100 13.68 26.27 0.02
N ASP A 101 14.20 27.47 0.31
CA ASP A 101 15.60 27.75 0.04
C ASP A 101 16.44 26.82 0.94
N GLU A 102 16.45 25.53 0.61
CA GLU A 102 17.22 24.50 1.29
C GLU A 102 18.69 24.93 1.24
N GLU A 103 19.21 25.39 2.39
CA GLU A 103 20.61 25.74 2.57
C GLU A 103 21.45 24.46 2.35
N SER A 104 21.76 24.20 1.08
CA SER A 104 22.40 22.97 0.65
C SER A 104 23.84 22.95 1.16
N VAL A 105 24.10 22.09 2.14
CA VAL A 105 25.42 21.96 2.76
C VAL A 105 26.33 21.12 1.86
N LYS A 106 27.30 21.77 1.20
CA LYS A 106 28.33 21.07 0.43
C LYS A 106 29.42 20.52 1.34
N ILE A 107 29.44 19.21 1.57
CA ILE A 107 30.52 18.55 2.30
C ILE A 107 31.76 18.46 1.41
N VAL A 108 32.82 19.19 1.77
CA VAL A 108 34.13 19.13 1.09
C VAL A 108 35.11 18.28 1.89
N ARG A 109 35.79 17.35 1.21
CA ARG A 109 36.91 16.58 1.79
C ARG A 109 38.22 17.31 1.52
N LEU A 110 38.85 17.82 2.58
CA LEU A 110 40.21 18.37 2.50
C LEU A 110 41.21 17.23 2.34
N VAL A 111 41.90 17.20 1.19
CA VAL A 111 43.02 16.30 0.95
C VAL A 111 44.31 17.10 1.20
N LYS A 112 45.04 16.76 2.26
CA LYS A 112 46.36 17.37 2.52
C LYS A 112 47.40 16.68 1.64
N ASN A 113 47.72 17.26 0.49
CA ASN A 113 48.87 16.82 -0.30
C ASN A 113 50.16 17.15 0.46
N LYS A 114 51.06 16.17 0.57
CA LYS A 114 52.38 16.32 1.18
C LYS A 114 53.43 16.64 0.11
N GLU A 115 53.25 17.72 -0.65
CA GLU A 115 54.34 18.25 -1.46
C GLU A 115 55.12 19.28 -0.63
N PRO A 116 56.46 19.14 -0.52
CA PRO A 116 57.28 20.11 0.20
C PRO A 116 57.37 21.42 -0.60
N LEU A 117 57.22 22.54 0.11
CA LEU A 117 57.51 23.90 -0.37
C LEU A 117 59.01 24.10 -0.60
#